data_AF-A0A1J4U6B5-F1
#
_entry.id   AF-A0A1J4U6B5-F1
#
_cell.length_a   1.000
_cell.length_b   1.000
_cell.length_c   1.000
_cell.angle_alpha   90.00
_cell.angle_beta   90.00
_cell.angle_gamma   90.00
#
_symmetry.space_group_name_H-M   'P 1'
#
loop_
_entity.id
_entity.type
_entity.pdbx_description
1 polymer ?
#
loop_
_entity_poly.entity_id
_entity_poly.type
_entity_poly.pdbx_seq_one_letter_code
_entity_poly.pdbx_strand_id
1 'polypeptide(L)'
;MNKYKMPIIILVISGLGILTWSIIGLFYKPNNNLPIKNDGNFQKFVDAEITDKCQTPEGYTDEQWAEHMSHHPDRYKECFDISKNIGTTY
;
A
#
# COMPACT_ATOMS: atom_id res chain seq x y z
N MET A 1 -4.45 -50.30 -29.17
CA MET A 1 -3.84 -48.96 -29.03
C MET A 1 -2.35 -49.08 -29.33
N ASN A 2 -1.84 -48.46 -30.42
CA ASN A 2 -0.48 -48.72 -30.88
C ASN A 2 0.56 -48.17 -29.90
N LYS A 3 1.70 -48.87 -29.75
CA LYS A 3 2.75 -48.52 -28.77
C LYS A 3 3.27 -47.08 -28.91
N TYR A 4 3.19 -46.50 -30.10
CA TYR A 4 3.54 -45.11 -30.41
C TYR A 4 2.38 -44.11 -30.25
N LYS A 5 1.12 -44.57 -30.26
CA LYS A 5 -0.05 -43.69 -30.06
C LYS A 5 -0.14 -43.21 -28.60
N MET A 6 0.24 -44.05 -27.62
CA MET A 6 0.26 -43.68 -26.20
C MET A 6 1.21 -42.50 -25.88
N PRO A 7 2.50 -42.53 -26.25
CA PRO A 7 3.40 -41.40 -25.96
C PRO A 7 3.03 -40.12 -26.73
N ILE A 8 2.50 -40.25 -27.96
CA ILE A 8 2.03 -39.11 -28.75
C ILE A 8 0.83 -38.43 -28.08
N ILE A 9 -0.14 -39.22 -27.58
CA ILE A 9 -1.30 -38.68 -26.86
C ILE A 9 -0.86 -37.92 -25.60
N ILE A 10 0.12 -38.45 -24.85
CA ILE A 10 0.65 -37.80 -23.65
C ILE A 10 1.32 -36.45 -23.98
N LEU A 11 2.12 -36.39 -25.06
CA LEU A 11 2.77 -35.15 -25.50
C LEU A 11 1.77 -34.09 -25.97
N VAL A 12 0.69 -34.50 -26.64
CA VAL A 12 -0.36 -33.58 -27.08
C VAL A 12 -1.14 -33.02 -25.88
N ILE A 13 -1.48 -33.87 -24.90
CA ILE A 13 -2.19 -33.44 -23.68
C ILE A 13 -1.30 -32.51 -22.83
N SER A 14 0.00 -32.80 -22.68
CA SER A 14 0.90 -31.94 -21.90
C SER A 14 1.11 -30.57 -22.57
N GLY A 15 1.27 -30.54 -23.89
CA GLY A 15 1.36 -29.29 -24.66
C GLY A 15 0.11 -28.43 -24.56
N LEU A 16 -1.08 -29.05 -24.66
CA LEU A 16 -2.36 -28.36 -24.49
C LEU A 16 -2.54 -27.81 -23.07
N GLY A 17 -2.13 -28.56 -22.04
CA GLY A 17 -2.17 -28.11 -20.65
C GLY A 17 -1.37 -26.82 -20.42
N ILE A 18 -0.14 -26.73 -20.96
CA ILE A 18 0.72 -25.55 -20.83
C ILE A 18 0.09 -24.32 -21.53
N LEU A 19 -0.49 -24.52 -22.71
CA LEU A 19 -1.16 -23.43 -23.44
C LEU A 19 -2.38 -22.92 -22.68
N THR A 20 -3.17 -23.81 -22.06
CA THR A 20 -4.31 -23.39 -21.25
C THR A 20 -3.89 -22.65 -19.98
N TRP A 21 -2.77 -23.03 -19.34
CA TRP A 21 -2.26 -22.36 -18.15
C TRP A 21 -1.82 -20.91 -18.44
N SER A 22 -1.21 -20.67 -19.60
CA SER A 22 -0.76 -19.34 -20.03
C SER A 22 -1.90 -18.35 -20.26
N ILE A 23 -3.07 -18.82 -20.71
CA ILE A 23 -4.22 -17.94 -21.01
C ILE A 23 -4.94 -17.50 -19.72
N ILE A 24 -4.89 -18.32 -18.66
CA ILE A 24 -5.52 -17.97 -17.38
C ILE A 24 -4.93 -16.67 -16.81
N GLY A 25 -3.62 -16.42 -16.99
CA GLY A 25 -2.97 -15.18 -16.54
C GLY A 25 -3.46 -13.90 -17.24
N LEU A 26 -3.90 -13.98 -18.50
CA LEU A 26 -4.42 -12.83 -19.25
C LEU A 26 -5.84 -12.43 -18.82
N PHE A 27 -6.62 -13.40 -18.31
CA PHE A 27 -7.97 -13.17 -17.79
C PHE A 27 -8.03 -13.22 -16.26
N TYR A 28 -6.89 -13.40 -15.60
CA TYR A 28 -6.77 -13.36 -14.15
C TYR A 28 -6.97 -11.90 -13.72
N LYS A 29 -8.22 -11.54 -13.42
CA LYS A 29 -8.53 -10.28 -12.77
C LYS A 29 -8.06 -10.43 -11.31
N PRO A 30 -7.00 -9.74 -10.88
CA PRO A 30 -6.60 -9.79 -9.49
C PRO A 30 -7.81 -9.37 -8.66
N ASN A 31 -8.14 -10.20 -7.68
CA ASN A 31 -9.11 -9.86 -6.67
C ASN A 31 -8.50 -8.72 -5.83
N ASN A 32 -8.80 -7.48 -6.22
CA ASN A 32 -8.39 -6.28 -5.50
C ASN A 32 -9.27 -6.03 -4.27
N ASN A 33 -9.77 -7.07 -3.59
CA ASN A 33 -10.27 -6.97 -2.21
C ASN A 33 -9.13 -6.77 -1.20
N LEU A 34 -7.92 -6.45 -1.67
CA LEU A 34 -7.00 -5.66 -0.87
C LEU A 34 -7.68 -4.30 -0.65
N PRO A 35 -7.98 -3.90 0.60
CA PRO A 35 -8.35 -2.52 0.84
C PRO A 35 -7.18 -1.69 0.33
N ILE A 36 -7.37 -1.02 -0.81
CA ILE A 36 -6.59 0.16 -1.11
C ILE A 36 -6.84 1.04 0.12
N LYS A 37 -5.83 1.22 0.98
CA LYS A 37 -5.83 2.28 1.99
C LYS A 37 -5.76 3.60 1.21
N ASN A 38 -6.81 3.88 0.47
CA ASN A 38 -7.05 5.08 -0.28
C ASN A 38 -7.54 6.05 0.78
N ASP A 39 -6.61 6.75 1.41
CA ASP A 39 -6.59 8.20 1.65
C ASP A 39 -7.82 8.84 2.34
N GLY A 40 -8.80 8.05 2.78
CA GLY A 40 -10.05 8.49 3.39
C GLY A 40 -9.90 8.93 4.85
N ASN A 41 -8.67 8.98 5.36
CA ASN A 41 -8.37 9.46 6.71
C ASN A 41 -7.80 10.89 6.73
N PHE A 42 -7.51 11.54 5.59
CA PHE A 42 -7.05 12.94 5.62
C PHE A 42 -7.98 13.82 6.45
N GLN A 43 -9.30 13.70 6.23
CA GLN A 43 -10.28 14.44 7.01
C GLN A 43 -10.20 14.12 8.52
N LYS A 44 -9.95 12.87 8.90
CA LYS A 44 -9.80 12.52 10.33
C LYS A 44 -8.57 13.15 10.97
N PHE A 45 -7.44 13.19 10.25
CA PHE A 45 -6.24 13.84 10.76
C PHE A 45 -6.41 15.36 10.83
N VAL A 46 -7.10 15.97 9.86
CA VAL A 46 -7.47 17.39 9.91
C VAL A 46 -8.45 17.69 11.05
N ASP A 47 -9.43 16.83 11.28
CA ASP A 47 -10.41 16.98 12.37
C ASP A 47 -9.75 16.77 13.75
N ALA A 48 -8.69 15.97 13.81
CA ALA A 48 -7.89 15.76 15.02
C ALA A 48 -6.83 16.85 15.23
N GLU A 49 -6.56 17.71 14.24
CA GLU A 49 -5.59 18.79 14.35
C GLU A 49 -6.03 19.76 15.45
N ILE A 50 -5.19 19.89 16.47
CA ILE A 50 -5.38 20.84 17.57
C ILE A 50 -4.77 22.20 17.20
N THR A 51 -4.97 23.20 18.06
CA THR A 51 -4.49 24.58 17.81
C THR A 51 -2.99 24.64 17.50
N ASP A 52 -2.18 23.83 18.18
CA ASP A 52 -0.78 23.62 17.79
C ASP A 52 -0.68 22.40 16.86
N LYS A 53 -0.71 22.66 15.56
CA LYS A 53 -0.66 21.62 14.52
C LYS A 53 0.61 20.77 14.52
N CYS A 54 1.68 21.22 15.20
CA CYS A 54 2.91 20.45 15.33
C CYS A 54 2.87 19.48 16.52
N GLN A 55 1.93 19.68 17.44
CA GLN A 55 1.73 18.80 18.58
C GLN A 55 0.85 17.61 18.19
N THR A 56 1.29 16.42 18.56
CA THR A 56 0.52 15.18 18.38
C THR A 56 -0.82 15.25 19.12
N PRO A 57 -1.95 15.04 18.43
CA PRO A 57 -3.26 15.04 19.05
C PRO A 57 -3.53 13.73 19.81
N GLU A 58 -4.48 13.78 20.75
CA GLU A 58 -4.88 12.61 21.52
C GLU A 58 -5.41 11.49 20.60
N GLY A 59 -4.97 10.25 20.84
CA GLY A 59 -5.35 9.10 20.02
C GLY A 59 -4.38 8.78 18.87
N TYR A 60 -3.31 9.56 18.71
CA TYR A 60 -2.23 9.29 17.76
C TYR A 60 -0.89 9.16 18.48
N THR A 61 0.02 8.35 17.93
CA THR A 61 1.42 8.36 18.36
C THR A 61 2.20 9.45 17.62
N ASP A 62 3.33 9.86 18.19
CA ASP A 62 4.21 10.87 17.58
C ASP A 62 4.70 10.42 16.20
N GLU A 63 4.98 9.13 16.02
CA GLU A 63 5.40 8.58 14.73
C GLU A 63 4.28 8.65 13.70
N GLN A 64 3.04 8.35 14.10
CA GLN A 64 1.87 8.42 13.22
C GLN A 64 1.56 9.86 12.80
N TRP A 65 1.71 10.81 13.71
CA TRP A 65 1.51 12.23 13.42
C TRP A 65 2.64 12.78 12.55
N ALA A 66 3.89 12.40 12.82
CA ALA A 66 5.03 12.76 11.98
C ALA A 66 4.91 12.20 10.55
N GLU A 67 4.47 10.94 10.41
CA GLU A 67 4.18 10.33 9.10
C GLU A 67 3.08 11.13 8.37
N HIS A 68 1.98 11.46 9.04
CA HIS A 68 0.91 12.29 8.47
C HIS A 68 1.42 13.67 8.01
N MET A 69 2.15 14.37 8.88
CA MET A 69 2.71 15.69 8.56
C MET A 69 3.70 15.63 7.40
N SER A 70 4.46 14.53 7.26
CA SER A 70 5.45 14.37 6.18
C SER A 70 4.82 14.29 4.78
N HIS A 71 3.54 13.90 4.68
CA HIS A 71 2.79 13.88 3.43
C HIS A 71 2.31 15.29 2.99
N HIS A 72 2.31 16.26 3.91
CA HIS A 72 1.82 17.63 3.68
C HIS A 72 2.87 18.70 4.09
N PRO A 73 4.06 18.69 3.48
CA PRO A 73 5.15 19.59 3.84
C PRO A 73 4.85 21.07 3.56
N ASP A 74 3.84 21.38 2.73
CA ASP A 74 3.34 22.73 2.52
C ASP A 74 2.64 23.31 3.76
N ARG A 75 2.05 22.44 4.59
CA ARG A 75 1.31 22.82 5.81
C ARG A 75 2.12 22.69 7.09
N TYR A 76 3.03 21.72 7.16
CA TYR A 76 3.73 21.38 8.41
C TYR A 76 5.24 21.64 8.33
N LYS A 77 5.71 22.43 7.36
CA LYS A 77 7.14 22.73 7.18
C LYS A 77 7.81 23.20 8.47
N GLU A 78 7.12 24.05 9.22
CA GLU A 78 7.61 24.61 10.47
C GLU A 78 7.64 23.62 11.64
N CYS A 79 6.96 22.48 11.52
CA CYS A 79 6.95 21.42 12.53
C CYS A 79 8.22 20.57 12.46
N PHE A 80 8.90 20.59 11.32
CA PHE A 80 10.17 19.90 11.10
C PHE A 80 11.40 20.81 11.25
N ASP A 81 11.19 22.11 11.50
CA ASP A 81 12.27 23.05 11.74
C ASP A 81 12.83 22.86 13.16
N ILE A 82 14.01 22.23 13.22
CA ILE A 82 14.73 21.92 14.46
C ILE A 82 14.94 23.16 15.34
N SER A 83 14.97 24.37 14.74
CA SER A 83 15.14 25.66 15.44
C SER A 83 14.04 25.99 16.45
N LYS A 84 12.81 25.44 16.31
CA LYS A 84 11.73 25.61 17.30
C LYS A 84 11.84 24.68 18.50
N ASN A 85 12.55 23.55 18.39
CA ASN A 85 12.76 22.59 19.47
C ASN A 85 13.99 22.90 20.35
N ILE A 86 14.75 23.95 20.04
CA ILE A 86 15.91 24.41 20.83
C ILE A 86 15.52 25.53 21.82
N GLY A 87 14.26 25.56 22.25
CA GLY A 87 13.67 26.65 23.03
C GLY A 87 13.29 26.32 24.48
N THR A 88 13.45 25.07 24.94
CA THR A 88 13.08 24.70 26.32
C THR A 88 14.03 23.65 26.90
N THR A 89 15.26 24.07 27.20
CA THR A 89 16.07 23.45 28.25
C THR A 89 16.43 24.55 29.23
N TYR A 90 15.60 24.70 30.27
CA TYR A 90 16.01 25.30 31.53
C TYR A 90 16.79 24.28 32.35
#